data_AF-A0A0H3VKW5-F1
#
_entry.id   AF-A0A0H3VKW5-F1
#
_cell.length_a   1.000
_cell.length_b   1.000
_cell.length_c   1.000
_cell.angle_alpha   90.00
_cell.angle_beta   90.00
_cell.angle_gamma   90.00
#
_symmetry.space_group_name_H-M   'P 1'
#
loop_
_entity.id
_entity.type
_entity.pdbx_description
1 polymer ?
#
loop_
_entity_poly.entity_id
_entity_poly.type
_entity_poly.pdbx_seq_one_letter_code
_entity_poly.pdbx_strand_id
1 'polypeptide(L)'
;ARTKHFPQRSRHPKKQRTAAGEAGSSVIAKQNAPAKTGNASSITNSTPARSLKKNKASKRGEKTQAKQRKMYRYRPGTVALREIRKLQKTTDLLVPKTSFARLVKEITSKSSKEVNRWQAEALIGLQEASECFLVNLMESANMLAIHARRVTIMKKDIQLARRIG
;
A
#
# COMPACT_ATOMS: atom_id res chain seq x y z
N ALA A 1 -5.19 11.07 -43.57
CA ALA A 1 -4.33 9.95 -43.13
C ALA A 1 -3.31 10.45 -42.11
N ARG A 2 -3.05 9.72 -41.01
CA ARG A 2 -1.90 9.97 -40.11
C ARG A 2 -1.57 8.68 -39.34
N THR A 3 -0.66 7.90 -39.89
CA THR A 3 -0.21 6.62 -39.31
C THR A 3 0.49 6.86 -37.96
N LYS A 4 0.09 6.10 -36.93
CA LYS A 4 0.82 6.03 -35.66
C LYS A 4 1.55 4.69 -35.60
N HIS A 5 2.86 4.71 -35.85
CA HIS A 5 3.70 3.53 -35.65
C HIS A 5 3.67 3.10 -34.18
N PHE A 6 3.34 1.83 -33.94
CA PHE A 6 3.53 1.18 -32.65
C PHE A 6 4.97 0.65 -32.57
N PRO A 7 5.75 0.98 -31.51
CA PRO A 7 7.05 0.35 -31.32
C PRO A 7 6.86 -1.11 -30.89
N GLN A 8 7.43 -2.05 -31.65
CA GLN A 8 7.46 -3.45 -31.27
C GLN A 8 8.29 -3.64 -29.99
N ARG A 9 7.68 -4.26 -28.98
CA ARG A 9 8.34 -4.56 -27.70
C ARG A 9 9.11 -5.87 -27.84
N SER A 10 10.44 -5.79 -27.94
CA SER A 10 11.31 -6.96 -27.93
C SER A 10 11.07 -7.81 -26.67
N ARG A 11 10.83 -9.11 -26.86
CA ARG A 11 10.63 -10.08 -25.78
C ARG A 11 11.94 -10.83 -25.55
N HIS A 12 12.71 -10.45 -24.53
CA HIS A 12 13.79 -11.31 -24.05
C HIS A 12 13.20 -12.52 -23.31
N PRO A 13 13.63 -13.77 -23.59
CA PRO A 13 13.14 -14.95 -22.91
C PRO A 13 13.62 -15.01 -21.45
N LYS A 14 12.76 -15.45 -20.54
CA LYS A 14 13.13 -15.73 -19.15
C LYS A 14 14.01 -16.99 -19.09
N LYS A 15 15.20 -16.87 -18.48
CA LYS A 15 16.06 -18.01 -18.14
C LYS A 15 15.34 -18.88 -17.10
N GLN A 16 15.06 -20.13 -17.44
CA GLN A 16 14.46 -21.09 -16.51
C GLN A 16 15.46 -21.42 -15.39
N ARG A 17 14.97 -21.55 -14.16
CA ARG A 17 15.72 -22.16 -13.04
C ARG A 17 15.13 -23.53 -12.81
N THR A 18 15.92 -24.57 -13.00
CA THR A 18 15.59 -25.93 -12.56
C THR A 18 15.60 -25.99 -11.04
N ALA A 19 14.69 -26.79 -10.48
CA ALA A 19 14.61 -27.09 -9.06
C ALA A 19 14.73 -28.60 -8.88
N ALA A 20 15.60 -29.05 -7.98
CA ALA A 20 15.78 -30.45 -7.65
C ALA A 20 16.35 -30.60 -6.23
N GLY A 21 15.86 -31.61 -5.50
CA GLY A 21 16.60 -32.28 -4.43
C GLY A 21 16.53 -31.67 -3.03
N GLU A 22 15.77 -32.32 -2.15
CA GLU A 22 15.84 -32.16 -0.69
C GLU A 22 16.84 -33.17 -0.08
N ALA A 23 17.48 -32.82 1.04
CA ALA A 23 17.88 -33.69 2.18
C ALA A 23 18.78 -32.87 3.14
N GLY A 24 18.38 -32.67 4.40
CA GLY A 24 18.89 -33.47 5.54
C GLY A 24 19.90 -32.66 6.36
N SER A 25 19.53 -31.93 7.42
CA SER A 25 19.18 -32.40 8.79
C SER A 25 20.38 -32.67 9.72
N SER A 26 20.78 -31.66 10.51
CA SER A 26 21.13 -31.84 11.94
C SER A 26 21.33 -30.52 12.70
N VAL A 27 20.42 -30.34 13.67
CA VAL A 27 20.52 -29.56 14.92
C VAL A 27 21.87 -29.72 15.67
N ILE A 28 22.34 -28.65 16.34
CA ILE A 28 22.54 -28.57 17.81
C ILE A 28 23.14 -27.21 18.30
N ALA A 29 22.48 -26.64 19.31
CA ALA A 29 22.91 -25.79 20.45
C ALA A 29 23.95 -24.61 20.38
N LYS A 30 23.47 -23.46 20.90
CA LYS A 30 24.05 -22.56 21.93
C LYS A 30 25.52 -22.06 21.90
N GLN A 31 25.62 -20.71 21.83
CA GLN A 31 26.22 -19.81 22.85
C GLN A 31 27.57 -20.19 23.51
N ASN A 32 28.65 -19.45 23.22
CA ASN A 32 29.18 -18.34 24.07
C ASN A 32 30.60 -17.90 23.68
N ALA A 33 30.95 -16.65 24.02
CA ALA A 33 32.34 -16.19 24.08
C ALA A 33 33.00 -16.61 25.41
N PRO A 34 34.35 -16.63 25.48
CA PRO A 34 35.01 -15.61 26.30
C PRO A 34 36.31 -15.07 25.67
N ALA A 35 37.08 -14.31 26.46
CA ALA A 35 38.10 -13.35 26.00
C ALA A 35 39.57 -13.77 26.23
N LYS A 36 40.46 -13.13 25.45
CA LYS A 36 41.85 -12.68 25.75
C LYS A 36 42.70 -13.43 26.79
N THR A 37 43.84 -13.96 26.31
CA THR A 37 45.25 -13.84 26.79
C THR A 37 46.14 -14.65 25.82
N GLY A 38 47.44 -14.45 25.61
CA GLY A 38 48.44 -13.48 26.11
C GLY A 38 49.77 -13.65 25.33
N ASN A 39 50.76 -12.76 25.53
CA ASN A 39 52.01 -12.66 24.76
C ASN A 39 52.95 -13.88 24.80
N ALA A 40 53.80 -14.01 23.78
CA ALA A 40 55.21 -14.41 23.90
C ALA A 40 56.06 -13.73 22.79
N SER A 41 57.32 -13.41 23.08
CA SER A 41 58.16 -12.53 22.24
C SER A 41 59.67 -12.84 22.32
N SER A 42 60.39 -12.72 21.21
CA SER A 42 61.87 -12.67 21.09
C SER A 42 62.24 -11.51 20.12
N ILE A 43 62.88 -10.41 20.53
CA ILE A 43 64.31 -10.22 20.90
C ILE A 43 65.20 -10.58 19.67
N THR A 44 65.89 -9.66 18.97
CA THR A 44 66.95 -8.71 19.43
C THR A 44 67.14 -7.41 18.59
N ASN A 45 67.59 -6.33 19.25
CA ASN A 45 68.64 -5.31 18.88
C ASN A 45 68.52 -4.51 17.54
N SER A 46 68.10 -3.22 17.51
CA SER A 46 68.85 -1.94 17.77
C SER A 46 69.77 -1.46 16.61
N THR A 47 69.99 -0.20 16.20
CA THR A 47 69.65 1.22 16.58
C THR A 47 70.29 2.19 15.52
N PRO A 48 70.16 3.56 15.51
CA PRO A 48 69.12 4.51 15.97
C PRO A 48 68.71 5.62 14.92
N ALA A 49 67.71 6.44 15.27
CA ALA A 49 67.48 7.86 14.87
C ALA A 49 67.39 8.31 13.38
N ARG A 50 66.17 8.74 12.94
CA ARG A 50 65.86 10.17 12.62
C ARG A 50 64.35 10.44 12.58
N SER A 51 63.88 11.41 13.37
CA SER A 51 62.48 11.86 13.38
C SER A 51 62.16 12.77 12.19
N LEU A 52 61.11 12.43 11.42
CA LEU A 52 60.34 13.40 10.62
C LEU A 52 58.86 13.00 10.59
N LYS A 53 58.06 13.62 11.46
CA LYS A 53 56.58 13.53 11.44
C LYS A 53 56.04 14.07 10.11
N LYS A 54 55.43 13.22 9.28
CA LYS A 54 54.58 13.68 8.16
C LYS A 54 53.11 13.67 8.59
N ASN A 55 52.58 14.86 8.85
CA ASN A 55 51.14 15.09 9.04
C ASN A 55 50.38 14.64 7.78
N LYS A 56 49.73 13.46 7.82
CA LYS A 56 48.70 13.13 6.82
C LYS A 56 47.45 13.92 7.16
N ALA A 57 47.26 15.03 6.44
CA ALA A 57 46.06 15.84 6.49
C ALA A 57 44.80 14.96 6.37
N SER A 58 43.80 15.23 7.20
CA SER A 58 42.50 14.58 7.09
C SER A 58 41.90 14.92 5.73
N LYS A 59 41.76 13.92 4.85
CA LYS A 59 40.82 14.01 3.74
C LYS A 59 39.43 14.18 4.36
N ARG A 60 38.95 15.43 4.42
CA ARG A 60 37.58 15.75 4.83
C ARG A 60 36.66 14.86 4.02
N GLY A 61 35.84 14.06 4.71
CA GLY A 61 34.88 13.18 4.08
C GLY A 61 33.91 14.01 3.26
N GLU A 62 34.07 13.96 1.94
CA GLU A 62 33.11 14.53 1.00
C GLU A 62 31.83 13.70 1.15
N LYS A 63 30.89 14.22 1.95
CA LYS A 63 29.60 13.59 2.18
C LYS A 63 28.87 13.56 0.85
N THR A 64 28.92 12.41 0.16
CA THR A 64 28.19 12.16 -1.07
C THR A 64 26.73 12.52 -0.82
N GLN A 65 26.26 13.64 -1.38
CA GLN A 65 24.88 14.08 -1.19
C GLN A 65 23.98 13.00 -1.79
N ALA A 66 23.37 12.20 -0.90
CA ALA A 66 22.48 11.12 -1.31
C ALA A 66 21.31 11.74 -2.07
N LYS A 67 21.36 11.64 -3.40
CA LYS A 67 20.42 12.21 -4.35
C LYS A 67 19.01 11.85 -3.90
N GLN A 68 18.28 12.81 -3.31
CA GLN A 68 16.98 12.54 -2.69
C GLN A 68 16.06 11.92 -3.76
N ARG A 69 15.70 10.64 -3.56
CA ARG A 69 14.91 9.90 -4.53
C ARG A 69 13.53 10.55 -4.57
N LYS A 70 13.19 11.15 -5.72
CA LYS A 70 11.88 11.79 -5.93
C LYS A 70 10.77 10.83 -5.51
N MET A 71 9.84 11.30 -4.68
CA MET A 71 8.75 10.49 -4.16
C MET A 71 7.95 9.88 -5.32
N TYR A 72 7.76 8.56 -5.28
CA TYR A 72 7.10 7.85 -6.37
C TYR A 72 5.60 8.18 -6.40
N ARG A 73 5.12 8.68 -7.55
CA ARG A 73 3.70 8.94 -7.80
C ARG A 73 3.11 7.87 -8.70
N TYR A 74 2.06 7.21 -8.22
CA TYR A 74 1.26 6.26 -9.01
C TYR A 74 0.59 6.95 -10.21
N ARG A 75 0.41 6.22 -11.31
CA ARG A 75 -0.37 6.71 -12.45
C ARG A 75 -1.85 6.86 -12.07
N PRO A 76 -2.59 7.80 -12.69
CA PRO A 76 -4.05 7.90 -12.54
C PRO A 76 -4.72 6.54 -12.72
N GLY A 77 -5.76 6.25 -11.92
CA GLY A 77 -6.44 4.96 -11.90
C GLY A 77 -5.70 3.83 -11.17
N THR A 78 -4.38 3.88 -10.97
CA THR A 78 -3.65 2.77 -10.30
C THR A 78 -4.03 2.61 -8.83
N VAL A 79 -4.28 3.72 -8.13
CA VAL A 79 -4.73 3.70 -6.73
C VAL A 79 -6.21 3.29 -6.63
N ALA A 80 -7.08 3.88 -7.46
CA ALA A 80 -8.49 3.50 -7.52
C ALA A 80 -8.71 2.00 -7.83
N LEU A 81 -7.97 1.41 -8.78
CA LEU A 81 -8.02 -0.03 -9.06
C LEU A 81 -7.47 -0.92 -7.92
N ARG A 82 -6.72 -0.36 -6.98
CA ARG A 82 -6.31 -1.06 -5.75
C ARG A 82 -7.41 -0.96 -4.69
N GLU A 83 -8.01 0.21 -4.55
CA GLU A 83 -9.12 0.47 -3.62
C GLU A 83 -10.34 -0.36 -3.99
N ILE A 84 -10.77 -0.38 -5.25
CA ILE A 84 -11.88 -1.23 -5.74
C ILE A 84 -11.66 -2.71 -5.34
N ARG A 85 -10.48 -3.27 -5.63
CA ARG A 85 -10.16 -4.67 -5.28
C ARG A 85 -10.05 -4.92 -3.77
N LYS A 86 -9.66 -3.91 -2.98
CA LYS A 86 -9.65 -4.02 -1.51
C LYS A 86 -11.10 -4.06 -1.00
N LEU A 87 -11.89 -3.07 -1.39
CA LEU A 87 -13.27 -2.88 -0.95
C LEU A 87 -14.16 -4.05 -1.37
N GLN A 88 -14.00 -4.60 -2.58
CA GLN A 88 -14.72 -5.80 -3.02
C GLN A 88 -14.32 -7.09 -2.31
N LYS A 89 -13.21 -7.10 -1.55
CA LYS A 89 -12.77 -8.26 -0.75
C LYS A 89 -13.25 -8.17 0.71
N THR A 90 -13.63 -6.99 1.18
CA THR A 90 -13.99 -6.70 2.57
C THR A 90 -15.46 -6.32 2.67
N THR A 91 -16.14 -6.69 3.76
CA THR A 91 -17.54 -6.31 4.03
C THR A 91 -17.63 -5.25 5.14
N ASP A 92 -16.59 -4.43 5.29
CA ASP A 92 -16.53 -3.36 6.29
C ASP A 92 -17.46 -2.21 5.88
N LEU A 93 -18.24 -1.69 6.83
CA LEU A 93 -19.06 -0.49 6.62
C LEU A 93 -18.18 0.74 6.34
N LEU A 94 -18.49 1.47 5.28
CA LEU A 94 -17.68 2.57 4.75
C LEU A 94 -18.12 3.94 5.29
N VAL A 95 -19.38 4.09 5.70
CA VAL A 95 -19.87 5.32 6.32
C VAL A 95 -19.52 5.32 7.82
N PRO A 96 -18.97 6.40 8.40
CA PRO A 96 -18.74 6.47 9.83
C PRO A 96 -20.05 6.35 10.63
N LYS A 97 -20.16 5.29 11.45
CA LYS A 97 -21.36 4.95 12.24
C LYS A 97 -21.94 6.15 13.01
N THR A 98 -21.08 6.98 13.60
CA THR A 98 -21.49 8.19 14.34
C THR A 98 -22.18 9.23 13.46
N SER A 99 -21.73 9.41 12.21
CA SER A 99 -22.34 10.35 11.26
C SER A 99 -23.66 9.80 10.73
N PHE A 100 -23.73 8.50 10.42
CA PHE A 100 -24.96 7.84 10.01
C PHE A 100 -26.03 7.89 11.12
N ALA A 101 -25.67 7.58 12.36
CA ALA A 101 -26.59 7.63 13.51
C ALA A 101 -27.14 9.04 13.79
N ARG A 102 -26.35 10.11 13.53
CA ARG A 102 -26.84 11.50 13.60
C ARG A 102 -27.88 11.77 12.51
N LEU A 103 -27.61 11.36 11.27
CA LEU A 103 -28.53 11.53 10.14
C LEU A 103 -29.85 10.78 10.37
N VAL A 104 -29.81 9.52 10.84
CA VAL A 104 -31.03 8.75 11.17
C VAL A 104 -31.87 9.48 12.21
N LYS A 105 -31.26 9.98 13.29
CA LYS A 105 -31.96 10.75 14.33
C LYS A 105 -32.53 12.07 13.81
N GLU A 106 -31.82 12.77 12.94
CA GLU A 106 -32.29 14.01 12.30
C GLU A 106 -33.53 13.74 11.43
N ILE A 107 -33.51 12.70 10.60
CA ILE A 107 -34.65 12.28 9.78
C ILE A 107 -35.82 11.85 10.67
N THR A 108 -35.55 11.02 11.68
CA THR A 108 -36.59 10.55 12.62
C THR A 108 -37.31 11.72 13.27
N SER A 109 -36.57 12.69 13.82
CA SER A 109 -37.12 13.89 14.46
C SER A 109 -37.98 14.76 13.53
N LYS A 110 -37.73 14.72 12.21
CA LYS A 110 -38.54 15.40 11.20
C LYS A 110 -39.81 14.60 10.82
N SER A 111 -39.75 13.27 10.86
CA SER A 111 -40.83 12.39 10.40
C SER A 111 -41.78 11.92 11.51
N SER A 112 -41.30 11.70 12.73
CA SER A 112 -42.12 11.27 13.89
C SER A 112 -41.58 11.84 15.19
N LYS A 113 -42.49 12.34 16.05
CA LYS A 113 -42.17 12.85 17.38
C LYS A 113 -42.17 11.75 18.46
N GLU A 114 -42.67 10.56 18.13
CA GLU A 114 -42.85 9.45 19.09
C GLU A 114 -41.55 8.64 19.27
N VAL A 115 -40.77 8.48 18.20
CA VAL A 115 -39.54 7.67 18.20
C VAL A 115 -38.35 8.49 18.69
N ASN A 116 -38.13 8.52 20.00
CA ASN A 116 -37.02 9.23 20.65
C ASN A 116 -35.76 8.36 20.95
N ARG A 117 -35.89 7.03 20.90
CA ARG A 117 -34.84 6.05 21.23
C ARG A 117 -34.60 5.09 20.06
N TRP A 118 -33.35 4.68 19.90
CA TRP A 118 -32.91 3.79 18.84
C TRP A 118 -32.06 2.66 19.42
N GLN A 119 -32.38 1.42 19.04
CA GLN A 119 -31.56 0.24 19.35
C GLN A 119 -30.26 0.28 18.53
N ALA A 120 -29.14 -0.15 19.13
CA ALA A 120 -27.83 -0.12 18.45
C ALA A 120 -27.81 -0.99 17.19
N GLU A 121 -28.39 -2.19 17.26
CA GLU A 121 -28.51 -3.14 16.14
C GLU A 121 -29.39 -2.60 15.01
N ALA A 122 -30.49 -1.90 15.35
CA ALA A 122 -31.37 -1.28 14.34
C ALA A 122 -30.64 -0.20 13.54
N LEU A 123 -29.76 0.60 14.18
CA LEU A 123 -28.92 1.56 13.48
C LEU A 123 -27.89 0.90 12.56
N ILE A 124 -27.35 -0.27 12.94
CA ILE A 124 -26.43 -1.04 12.11
C ILE A 124 -27.16 -1.65 10.91
N GLY A 125 -28.31 -2.30 11.12
CA GLY A 125 -29.11 -2.88 10.03
C GLY A 125 -29.62 -1.84 9.03
N LEU A 126 -30.02 -0.65 9.50
CA LEU A 126 -30.32 0.49 8.62
C LEU A 126 -29.10 0.94 7.80
N GLN A 127 -27.90 0.92 8.39
CA GLN A 127 -26.66 1.29 7.70
C GLN A 127 -26.28 0.25 6.66
N GLU A 128 -26.33 -1.04 7.00
CA GLU A 128 -26.05 -2.16 6.08
C GLU A 128 -26.99 -2.14 4.87
N ALA A 129 -28.31 -1.98 5.10
CA ALA A 129 -29.28 -1.84 4.02
C ALA A 129 -29.02 -0.60 3.14
N SER A 130 -28.67 0.54 3.76
CA SER A 130 -28.38 1.78 3.03
C SER A 130 -27.10 1.68 2.19
N GLU A 131 -26.02 1.12 2.72
CA GLU A 131 -24.77 0.95 1.99
C GLU A 131 -24.91 -0.10 0.87
N CYS A 132 -25.62 -1.21 1.11
CA CYS A 132 -25.95 -2.20 0.09
C CYS A 132 -26.74 -1.58 -1.08
N PHE A 133 -27.78 -0.81 -0.77
CA PHE A 133 -28.56 -0.08 -1.79
C PHE A 133 -27.68 0.87 -2.61
N LEU A 134 -26.79 1.63 -1.96
CA LEU A 134 -25.89 2.55 -2.64
C LEU A 134 -24.87 1.82 -3.53
N VAL A 135 -24.34 0.68 -3.11
CA VAL A 135 -23.45 -0.15 -3.95
C VAL A 135 -24.19 -0.65 -5.19
N ASN A 136 -25.37 -1.25 -5.05
CA ASN A 136 -26.16 -1.78 -6.18
C ASN A 136 -26.57 -0.68 -7.18
N LEU A 137 -26.94 0.49 -6.67
CA LEU A 137 -27.23 1.67 -7.49
C LEU A 137 -25.96 2.17 -8.23
N MET A 138 -24.80 2.13 -7.57
CA MET A 138 -23.54 2.53 -8.18
C MET A 138 -23.04 1.55 -9.24
N GLU A 139 -23.27 0.25 -9.07
CA GLU A 139 -22.99 -0.76 -10.11
C GLU A 139 -23.84 -0.53 -11.35
N SER A 140 -25.15 -0.29 -11.16
CA SER A 140 -26.08 0.06 -12.23
C SER A 140 -25.67 1.34 -12.97
N ALA A 141 -25.30 2.40 -12.23
CA ALA A 141 -24.81 3.65 -12.81
C ALA A 141 -23.46 3.48 -13.55
N ASN A 142 -22.59 2.58 -13.08
CA ASN A 142 -21.33 2.26 -13.75
C ASN A 142 -21.56 1.55 -15.09
N MET A 143 -22.49 0.60 -15.15
CA MET A 143 -22.87 -0.06 -16.42
C MET A 143 -23.43 0.94 -17.44
N LEU A 144 -24.23 1.92 -17.01
CA LEU A 144 -24.73 3.00 -17.87
C LEU A 144 -23.62 3.96 -18.34
N ALA A 145 -22.63 4.25 -17.48
CA ALA A 145 -21.45 5.02 -17.88
C ALA A 145 -20.62 4.30 -18.96
N ILE A 146 -20.41 2.99 -18.80
CA ILE A 146 -19.72 2.12 -19.77
C ILE A 146 -20.50 2.03 -21.09
N HIS A 147 -21.81 1.85 -21.04
CA HIS A 147 -22.69 1.86 -22.22
C HIS A 147 -22.55 3.19 -23.01
N ALA A 148 -22.43 4.31 -22.31
CA ALA A 148 -22.16 5.62 -22.87
C ALA A 148 -20.67 5.91 -23.19
N ARG A 149 -19.81 4.88 -23.26
CA ARG A 149 -18.37 4.94 -23.55
C ARG A 149 -17.56 5.87 -22.62
N ARG A 150 -17.93 5.96 -21.34
CA ARG A 150 -17.22 6.72 -20.30
C ARG A 150 -16.70 5.81 -19.19
N VAL A 151 -15.68 6.31 -18.48
CA VAL A 151 -15.14 5.70 -17.24
C VAL A 151 -15.58 6.49 -16.00
N THR A 152 -16.07 7.71 -16.17
CA THR A 152 -16.57 8.57 -15.09
C THR A 152 -18.09 8.57 -15.07
N ILE A 153 -18.65 8.10 -13.96
CA ILE A 153 -20.05 8.21 -13.56
C ILE A 153 -20.52 9.66 -13.50
N MET A 154 -21.78 9.91 -13.85
CA MET A 154 -22.40 11.24 -13.86
C MET A 154 -23.80 11.19 -13.26
N LYS A 155 -24.33 12.36 -12.85
CA LYS A 155 -25.70 12.47 -12.27
C LYS A 155 -26.77 11.81 -13.14
N LYS A 156 -26.67 11.96 -14.47
CA LYS A 156 -27.58 11.34 -15.45
C LYS A 156 -27.57 9.81 -15.42
N ASP A 157 -26.45 9.17 -15.07
CA ASP A 157 -26.34 7.71 -15.01
C ASP A 157 -27.11 7.19 -13.78
N ILE A 158 -26.98 7.88 -12.65
CA ILE A 158 -27.74 7.58 -11.42
C ILE A 158 -29.24 7.85 -11.60
N GLN A 159 -29.60 8.97 -12.25
CA GLN A 159 -30.99 9.31 -12.56
C GLN A 159 -31.65 8.28 -13.49
N LEU A 160 -30.90 7.77 -14.48
CA LEU A 160 -31.38 6.75 -15.39
C LEU A 160 -31.48 5.38 -14.71
N ALA A 161 -30.50 5.00 -13.87
CA ALA A 161 -30.55 3.77 -13.07
C ALA A 161 -31.82 3.74 -12.19
N ARG A 162 -32.09 4.83 -11.45
CA ARG A 162 -33.29 4.99 -10.59
C ARG A 162 -34.63 5.09 -11.33
N ARG A 163 -34.62 5.12 -12.67
CA ARG A 163 -35.84 5.20 -13.50
C ARG A 163 -36.17 3.85 -14.15
N ILE A 164 -35.20 2.96 -14.27
CA ILE A 164 -35.33 1.67 -14.96
C ILE A 164 -35.35 0.51 -13.95
N GLY A 165 -34.62 0.63 -12.83
CA GLY A 165 -34.75 -0.24 -11.65
C GLY A 165 -35.71 0.34 -10.64
#